data_AF-A0A9Y4U3Z0-F1
#
_entry.id   AF-A0A9Y4U3Z0-F1
#
_cell.length_a   1.000
_cell.length_b   1.000
_cell.length_c   1.000
_cell.angle_alpha   90.00
_cell.angle_beta   90.00
_cell.angle_gamma   90.00
#
_symmetry.space_group_name_H-M   'P 1'
#
loop_
_entity.id
_entity.type
_entity.pdbx_description
1 polymer ?
#
loop_
_entity_poly.entity_id
_entity_poly.type
_entity_poly.pdbx_seq_one_letter_code
_entity_poly.pdbx_strand_id
1 'polypeptide(L)'
;MRALSVVLAMVLCLCTGALSVQVNVEEQSFPLESVKDLVELLDLDDGDTELPQENVEEACKDPLLPKVFQRVCREEGTYDVFSELVKIISSADSCERCSNPACTGCKN
;
A
#
# COMPACT_ATOMS: atom_id res chain seq x y z
N MET A 1 -33.03 18.28 15.92
CA MET A 1 -33.02 17.92 14.48
C MET A 1 -31.80 18.48 13.74
N ARG A 2 -31.50 19.79 13.76
CA ARG A 2 -30.34 20.36 13.05
C ARG A 2 -28.98 19.80 13.49
N ALA A 3 -28.76 19.61 14.79
CA ALA A 3 -27.52 19.05 15.32
C ALA A 3 -27.28 17.60 14.87
N LEU A 4 -28.34 16.77 14.81
CA LEU A 4 -28.27 15.40 14.31
C LEU A 4 -27.90 15.34 12.83
N SER A 5 -28.44 16.25 12.01
CA SER A 5 -28.08 16.35 10.59
C SER A 5 -26.63 16.78 10.38
N VAL A 6 -26.11 17.69 11.21
CA VAL A 6 -24.70 18.13 11.13
C VAL A 6 -23.74 17.02 11.56
N VAL A 7 -24.07 16.29 12.63
CA VAL A 7 -23.28 15.13 13.07
C VAL A 7 -23.30 14.03 12.00
N LEU A 8 -24.46 13.73 11.42
CA LEU A 8 -24.59 12.73 10.36
C LEU A 8 -23.82 13.14 9.10
N ALA A 9 -23.87 14.42 8.71
CA ALA A 9 -23.11 14.93 7.57
C ALA A 9 -21.59 14.88 7.81
N MET A 10 -21.11 15.17 9.03
CA MET A 10 -19.70 15.03 9.38
C MET A 10 -19.24 13.56 9.34
N VAL A 11 -20.03 12.64 9.87
CA VAL A 11 -19.72 11.20 9.83
C VAL A 11 -19.69 10.71 8.38
N LEU A 12 -20.65 11.09 7.54
CA LEU A 12 -20.68 10.72 6.12
C LEU A 12 -19.50 11.32 5.32
N CYS A 13 -19.09 12.55 5.61
CA CYS A 13 -17.90 13.15 5.01
C CYS A 13 -16.60 12.43 5.42
N LEU A 14 -16.48 12.04 6.70
CA LEU A 14 -15.33 11.27 7.18
C LEU A 14 -15.29 9.86 6.55
N CYS A 15 -16.44 9.23 6.35
CA CYS A 15 -16.52 7.92 5.70
C CYS A 15 -16.26 7.95 4.18
N THR A 16 -16.46 9.08 3.51
CA THR A 16 -16.26 9.21 2.05
C THR A 16 -14.86 9.69 1.68
N GLY A 17 -14.15 10.34 2.59
CA GLY A 17 -12.76 10.79 2.39
C GLY A 17 -11.70 9.71 2.50
N ALA A 18 -12.07 8.49 2.94
CA ALA A 18 -11.15 7.40 3.23
C ALA A 18 -11.10 6.29 2.15
N LEU A 19 -11.50 6.60 0.91
CA LEU A 19 -11.20 5.73 -0.23
C LEU A 19 -9.71 5.86 -0.55
N SER A 20 -8.88 5.13 0.18
CA SER A 20 -7.46 4.98 -0.15
C SER A 20 -7.32 4.12 -1.39
N VAL A 21 -6.38 4.47 -2.26
CA VAL A 21 -5.96 3.60 -3.35
C VAL A 21 -5.34 2.35 -2.74
N GLN A 22 -5.75 1.19 -3.25
CA GLN A 22 -5.25 -0.12 -2.82
C GLN A 22 -4.42 -0.73 -3.94
N VAL A 23 -3.32 -1.39 -3.59
CA VAL A 23 -2.48 -2.17 -4.49
C VAL A 23 -2.79 -3.64 -4.28
N ASN A 24 -3.15 -4.36 -5.33
CA ASN A 24 -3.55 -5.75 -5.25
C ASN A 24 -2.43 -6.66 -5.78
N VAL A 25 -2.02 -7.60 -4.96
CA VAL A 25 -1.06 -8.66 -5.30
C VAL A 25 -1.70 -9.99 -4.92
N GLU A 26 -1.96 -10.82 -5.93
CA GLU A 26 -2.67 -12.09 -5.77
C GLU A 26 -4.03 -11.92 -5.06
N GLU A 27 -4.21 -12.53 -3.89
CA GLU A 27 -5.43 -12.45 -3.07
C GLU A 27 -5.34 -11.38 -1.97
N GLN A 28 -4.28 -10.57 -1.95
CA GLN A 28 -4.00 -9.58 -0.93
C GLN A 28 -4.12 -8.15 -1.47
N SER A 29 -4.64 -7.25 -0.65
CA SER A 29 -4.77 -5.83 -0.97
C SER A 29 -4.07 -4.98 0.09
N PHE A 30 -3.19 -4.09 -0.34
CA PHE A 30 -2.39 -3.23 0.52
C PHE A 30 -2.73 -1.75 0.26
N PRO A 31 -2.86 -0.91 1.30
CA PRO A 31 -3.01 0.53 1.08
C PRO A 31 -1.78 1.10 0.36
N LEU A 32 -1.98 1.93 -0.66
CA LEU A 32 -0.89 2.55 -1.42
C LEU A 32 0.14 3.23 -0.51
N GLU A 33 -0.33 3.96 0.51
CA GLU A 33 0.55 4.65 1.45
C GLU A 33 1.49 3.68 2.18
N SER A 34 0.96 2.53 2.63
CA SER A 34 1.81 1.52 3.27
C SER A 34 2.83 0.92 2.30
N VAL A 35 2.47 0.79 1.01
CA VAL A 35 3.40 0.28 -0.02
C VAL A 35 4.50 1.30 -0.33
N LYS A 36 4.20 2.61 -0.26
CA LYS A 36 5.20 3.69 -0.32
C LYS A 36 6.13 3.67 0.89
N ASP A 37 5.58 3.53 2.09
CA ASP A 37 6.37 3.37 3.32
C ASP A 37 7.30 2.13 3.25
N LEU A 38 6.86 1.05 2.60
CA LEU A 38 7.68 -0.14 2.40
C LEU A 38 8.86 0.12 1.45
N VAL A 39 8.66 0.85 0.36
CA VAL A 39 9.72 1.22 -0.59
C VAL A 39 10.75 2.14 0.07
N GLU A 40 10.28 3.12 0.86
CA GLU A 40 11.17 3.98 1.64
C GLU A 40 11.97 3.18 2.69
N LEU A 41 11.33 2.23 3.37
CA LEU A 41 12.01 1.35 4.33
C LEU A 41 13.09 0.47 3.69
N LEU A 42 12.87 0.04 2.45
CA LEU A 42 13.80 -0.78 1.68
C LEU A 42 14.92 0.02 1.00
N ASP A 43 14.92 1.35 1.15
CA ASP A 43 15.86 2.30 0.54
C ASP A 43 15.95 2.16 -0.99
N LEU A 44 14.77 2.04 -1.63
CA LEU A 44 14.63 1.90 -3.08
C LEU A 44 14.28 3.25 -3.72
N ASP A 45 14.91 3.55 -4.85
CA ASP A 45 14.66 4.76 -5.63
C ASP A 45 13.51 4.59 -6.64
N ASP A 46 12.96 5.72 -7.10
CA ASP A 46 11.98 5.73 -8.20
C ASP A 46 12.58 5.09 -9.47
N GLY A 47 11.95 4.01 -9.94
CA GLY A 47 12.38 3.23 -11.09
C GLY A 47 13.09 1.93 -10.73
N ASP A 48 13.38 1.68 -9.45
CA ASP A 48 13.90 0.39 -9.01
C ASP A 48 12.84 -0.70 -9.16
N THR A 49 13.17 -1.72 -9.93
CA THR A 49 12.30 -2.89 -10.16
C THR A 49 12.84 -4.16 -9.52
N GLU A 50 14.08 -4.13 -9.04
CA GLU A 50 14.76 -5.27 -8.45
C GLU A 50 14.89 -5.07 -6.94
N LEU A 51 14.57 -6.12 -6.19
CA LEU A 51 14.50 -6.10 -4.73
C LEU A 51 15.44 -7.18 -4.21
N PRO A 52 16.55 -6.83 -3.53
CA PRO A 52 17.47 -7.83 -2.99
C PRO A 52 16.77 -8.68 -1.93
N GLN A 53 17.01 -10.00 -1.94
CA GLN A 53 16.39 -10.91 -0.97
C GLN A 53 16.77 -10.59 0.48
N GLU A 54 18.00 -10.11 0.71
CA GLU A 54 18.48 -9.65 2.02
C GLU A 54 17.61 -8.51 2.59
N ASN A 55 17.25 -7.53 1.76
CA ASN A 55 16.42 -6.39 2.17
C ASN A 55 15.02 -6.85 2.65
N VAL A 56 14.46 -7.93 2.07
CA VAL A 56 13.18 -8.49 2.54
C VAL A 56 13.29 -9.06 3.95
N GLU A 57 14.36 -9.79 4.23
CA GLU A 57 14.59 -10.38 5.56
C GLU A 57 14.84 -9.31 6.63
N GLU A 58 15.53 -8.22 6.26
CA GLU A 58 15.76 -7.07 7.12
C GLU A 58 14.47 -6.29 7.36
N ALA A 59 13.70 -5.99 6.31
CA ALA A 59 12.41 -5.31 6.42
C ALA A 59 11.45 -6.07 7.34
N CYS A 60 11.42 -7.41 7.28
CA CYS A 60 10.60 -8.23 8.17
C CYS A 60 11.02 -8.20 9.65
N LYS A 61 12.24 -7.75 9.96
CA LYS A 61 12.75 -7.56 11.32
C LYS A 61 12.66 -6.10 11.77
N ASP A 62 12.40 -5.18 10.85
CA ASP A 62 12.37 -3.75 11.14
C ASP A 62 11.11 -3.37 11.95
N PRO A 63 11.25 -2.70 13.11
CA PRO A 63 10.11 -2.24 13.90
C PRO A 63 9.25 -1.18 13.23
N LEU A 64 9.76 -0.49 12.19
CA LEU A 64 9.05 0.50 11.39
C LEU A 64 8.25 -0.12 10.25
N LEU A 65 8.37 -1.43 10.00
CA LEU A 65 7.59 -2.11 8.97
C LEU A 65 6.09 -1.88 9.17
N PRO A 66 5.36 -1.39 8.14
CA PRO A 66 3.92 -1.18 8.23
C PRO A 66 3.20 -2.47 8.66
N LYS A 67 2.31 -2.35 9.64
CA LYS A 67 1.65 -3.49 10.29
C LYS A 67 0.94 -4.44 9.32
N VAL A 68 0.50 -3.93 8.17
CA VAL A 68 -0.17 -4.71 7.12
C VAL A 68 0.75 -5.79 6.53
N PHE A 69 2.07 -5.58 6.51
CA PHE A 69 3.03 -6.56 5.97
C PHE A 69 3.51 -7.58 7.00
N GLN A 70 3.22 -7.40 8.29
CA GLN A 70 3.61 -8.37 9.32
C GLN A 70 2.98 -9.75 9.12
N ARG A 71 1.84 -9.83 8.42
CA ARG A 71 1.25 -11.11 8.01
C ARG A 71 2.08 -11.74 6.88
N VAL A 72 2.42 -10.96 5.87
CA VAL A 72 3.22 -11.39 4.70
C VAL A 72 4.58 -11.97 5.13
N CYS A 73 5.24 -11.35 6.11
CA CYS A 73 6.49 -11.85 6.69
C CYS A 73 6.39 -13.20 7.42
N ARG A 74 5.16 -13.70 7.69
CA ARG A 74 4.91 -15.00 8.34
C ARG A 74 4.42 -16.06 7.37
N GLU A 75 4.11 -15.67 6.14
CA GLU A 75 3.62 -16.55 5.08
C GLU A 75 4.78 -16.96 4.17
N GLU A 76 4.64 -18.09 3.48
CA GLU A 76 5.56 -18.44 2.39
C GLU A 76 5.37 -17.45 1.23
N GLY A 77 6.43 -17.15 0.47
CA GLY A 77 6.34 -16.23 -0.66
C GLY A 77 6.45 -14.74 -0.31
N THR A 78 6.94 -14.38 0.88
CA THR A 78 7.18 -12.96 1.27
C THR A 78 7.97 -12.18 0.20
N TYR A 79 9.02 -12.80 -0.33
CA TYR A 79 9.85 -12.19 -1.38
C TYR A 79 9.04 -11.89 -2.64
N ASP A 80 8.21 -12.83 -3.08
CA ASP A 80 7.41 -12.69 -4.30
C ASP A 80 6.39 -11.56 -4.15
N VAL A 81 5.72 -11.48 -2.98
CA VAL A 81 4.77 -10.41 -2.68
C VAL A 81 5.47 -9.05 -2.65
N PHE A 82 6.60 -8.92 -1.96
CA PHE A 82 7.31 -7.64 -1.87
C PHE A 82 7.90 -7.22 -3.22
N SER A 83 8.47 -8.16 -3.97
CA SER A 83 8.98 -7.91 -5.32
C SER A 83 7.89 -7.42 -6.26
N GLU A 84 6.70 -8.03 -6.21
CA GLU A 84 5.58 -7.62 -7.05
C GLU A 84 5.03 -6.25 -6.65
N LEU A 85 4.93 -5.97 -5.35
CA LEU A 85 4.54 -4.64 -4.86
C LEU A 85 5.47 -3.55 -5.38
N VAL A 86 6.79 -3.75 -5.26
CA VAL A 86 7.79 -2.80 -5.76
C VAL A 86 7.69 -2.64 -7.27
N LYS A 87 7.53 -3.73 -8.04
CA LYS A 87 7.32 -3.63 -9.49
C LYS A 87 6.08 -2.81 -9.84
N ILE A 88 4.96 -3.02 -9.16
CA ILE A 88 3.70 -2.32 -9.41
C ILE A 88 3.85 -0.81 -9.17
N ILE A 89 4.56 -0.43 -8.10
CA ILE A 89 4.75 0.98 -7.71
C ILE A 89 6.09 1.58 -8.16
N SER A 90 6.88 0.85 -8.95
CA SER A 90 8.22 1.26 -9.44
C SER A 90 8.24 2.62 -10.13
N SER A 91 7.12 3.02 -10.74
CA SER A 91 6.85 4.43 -10.98
C SER A 91 5.87 4.92 -9.92
N ALA A 92 6.28 5.85 -9.06
CA ALA A 92 5.42 6.42 -8.00
C ALA A 92 4.05 6.88 -8.52
N ASP A 93 3.97 7.31 -9.79
CA ASP A 93 2.75 7.75 -10.45
C ASP A 93 1.78 6.62 -10.87
N SER A 94 2.20 5.35 -10.88
CA SER A 94 1.40 4.25 -11.47
C SER A 94 0.06 4.05 -10.77
N CYS A 95 0.05 4.08 -9.44
CA CYS A 95 -1.19 4.00 -8.66
C CYS A 95 -1.81 5.36 -8.36
N GLU A 96 -1.05 6.46 -8.35
CA GLU A 96 -1.60 7.81 -8.15
C GLU A 96 -2.41 8.30 -9.37
N ARG A 97 -1.95 7.98 -10.58
CA ARG A 97 -2.68 8.22 -11.83
C ARG A 97 -3.54 7.06 -12.28
N CYS A 98 -3.67 6.02 -11.45
CA CYS A 98 -4.54 4.86 -11.72
C CYS A 98 -4.27 4.22 -13.08
N SER A 99 -2.99 4.19 -13.47
CA SER A 99 -2.51 3.70 -14.77
C SER A 99 -2.12 2.23 -14.72
N ASN A 100 -1.95 1.67 -13.52
CA ASN A 100 -1.69 0.25 -13.31
C ASN A 100 -2.98 -0.46 -12.84
N PRO A 101 -3.42 -1.56 -13.50
CA PRO A 101 -4.66 -2.27 -13.16
C PRO A 101 -4.64 -2.96 -11.80
N ALA A 102 -3.46 -3.17 -11.20
CA ALA A 102 -3.34 -3.66 -9.84
C ALA A 102 -3.83 -2.64 -8.80
N CYS A 103 -3.98 -1.37 -9.18
CA CYS A 103 -4.42 -0.30 -8.29
C CYS A 103 -5.96 -0.16 -8.35
N THR A 104 -6.64 -0.26 -7.19
CA THR A 104 -8.10 -0.12 -7.06
C THR A 104 -8.45 0.98 -6.06
N GLY A 105 -9.73 1.39 -5.99
CA GLY A 105 -10.16 2.49 -5.11
C GLY A 105 -9.90 3.89 -5.67
N CYS A 106 -9.31 3.96 -6.87
CA CYS A 106 -9.12 5.16 -7.66
C CYS A 106 -10.43 5.92 -7.93
N LYS A 107 -10.40 7.24 -7.73
CA LYS A 107 -11.52 8.13 -8.07
C LYS A 107 -11.42 8.49 -9.55
N ASN A 108 -12.45 8.11 -10.31
CA ASN A 108 -12.56 8.39 -11.75
C ASN A 108 -12.82 9.88 -12.03
#